data_AF-W2CTL1-F1
#
_entry.id   AF-W2CTL1-F1
#
_cell.length_a   1.000
_cell.length_b   1.000
_cell.length_c   1.000
_cell.angle_alpha   90.00
_cell.angle_beta   90.00
_cell.angle_gamma   90.00
#
_symmetry.space_group_name_H-M   'P 1'
#
loop_
_entity.id
_entity.type
_entity.pdbx_description
1 polymer ?
#
loop_
_entity_poly.entity_id
_entity_poly.type
_entity_poly.pdbx_seq_one_letter_code
_entity_poly.pdbx_strand_id
1 'polypeptide(L)'
;MGRITLGRSIAQFSCKLFCNPDLWNPRESRVDGKSREAVDVNARLDNLLLAVQSSYQSLLAKGSSFDATDIKEHFQGSIQSRTMLLERFDGLIEEMKDHVGVDIKENSLAAYRQTRVQLQRFI
;
A
#
# COMPACT_ATOMS: atom_id res chain seq x y z
N MET A 1 9.56 -3.08 -14.96
CA MET A 1 8.54 -2.03 -14.79
C MET A 1 7.19 -2.58 -15.24
N GLY A 2 6.11 -2.22 -14.56
CA GLY A 2 4.74 -2.61 -14.89
C GLY A 2 4.00 -1.46 -15.58
N ARG A 3 3.00 -1.81 -16.40
CA ARG A 3 2.17 -0.86 -17.14
C ARG A 3 0.70 -1.23 -16.97
N ILE A 4 -0.12 -0.26 -16.56
CA ILE A 4 -1.58 -0.35 -16.50
C ILE A 4 -2.13 0.45 -17.67
N THR A 5 -3.11 -0.09 -18.38
CA THR A 5 -3.77 0.58 -19.51
C THR A 5 -5.28 0.47 -19.32
N LEU A 6 -5.96 1.61 -19.29
CA LEU A 6 -7.42 1.71 -19.19
C LEU A 6 -7.92 2.68 -20.27
N GLY A 7 -8.52 2.14 -21.33
CA GLY A 7 -8.95 2.94 -22.49
C GLY A 7 -7.77 3.70 -23.12
N ARG A 8 -7.80 5.03 -23.04
CA ARG A 8 -6.71 5.92 -23.51
C ARG A 8 -5.70 6.31 -22.41
N SER A 9 -5.97 5.98 -21.15
CA SER A 9 -5.11 6.29 -20.02
C SER A 9 -4.07 5.18 -19.80
N ILE A 10 -2.82 5.57 -19.55
CA ILE A 10 -1.69 4.67 -19.33
C ILE A 10 -0.93 5.13 -18.09
N ALA A 11 -0.69 4.22 -17.15
CA ALA A 11 0.11 4.47 -15.96
C ALA A 11 1.23 3.44 -15.84
N GLN A 12 2.45 3.90 -15.54
CA GLN A 12 3.61 3.05 -15.30
C GLN A 12 3.92 2.97 -13.81
N PHE A 13 4.41 1.82 -13.36
CA PHE A 13 4.83 1.61 -11.98
C PHE A 13 6.05 0.71 -11.87
N SER A 14 6.78 0.83 -10.76
CA SER A 14 7.88 -0.09 -10.46
C SER A 14 7.34 -1.33 -9.76
N CYS A 15 7.60 -2.52 -10.33
CA CYS A 15 7.27 -3.80 -9.71
C CYS A 15 8.23 -4.14 -8.56
N LYS A 16 9.38 -3.47 -8.45
CA LYS A 16 10.46 -3.77 -7.48
C LYS A 16 10.92 -5.23 -7.48
N LEU A 17 10.77 -5.91 -8.62
CA LEU A 17 11.23 -7.28 -8.84
C LEU A 17 12.49 -7.25 -9.70
N PHE A 18 13.44 -8.13 -9.36
CA PHE A 18 14.63 -8.41 -10.13
C PHE A 18 14.47 -9.81 -10.73
N CYS A 19 14.86 -9.96 -12.00
CA CYS A 19 14.86 -11.26 -12.68
C CYS A 19 16.02 -11.30 -13.67
N ASN A 20 16.49 -12.51 -13.98
CA ASN A 20 17.47 -12.70 -15.04
C ASN A 20 16.84 -12.34 -16.40
N PRO A 21 17.38 -11.35 -17.14
CA PRO A 21 16.83 -10.94 -18.43
C PRO A 21 16.87 -12.05 -19.49
N ASP A 22 17.81 -12.98 -19.42
CA ASP A 22 17.95 -14.08 -20.39
C ASP A 22 16.79 -15.09 -20.29
N LEU A 23 16.15 -15.15 -19.13
CA LEU A 23 14.99 -16.01 -18.87
C LEU A 23 13.67 -15.24 -18.99
N TRP A 24 13.69 -13.94 -19.26
CA TRP A 24 12.46 -13.16 -19.37
C TRP A 24 11.79 -13.38 -20.73
N ASN A 25 10.53 -13.81 -20.72
CA ASN A 25 9.70 -13.96 -21.90
C ASN A 25 8.83 -12.69 -22.09
N PRO A 26 9.14 -11.81 -23.07
CA PRO A 26 8.41 -10.56 -23.24
C PRO A 26 6.98 -10.76 -23.74
N ARG A 27 6.68 -11.87 -24.42
CA ARG A 27 5.34 -12.16 -24.94
C ARG A 27 4.40 -12.56 -23.82
N GLU A 28 4.87 -13.42 -22.94
CA GLU A 28 4.07 -13.89 -21.80
C GLU A 28 4.17 -12.94 -20.59
N SER A 29 5.14 -12.02 -20.59
CA SER A 29 5.47 -11.19 -19.43
C SER A 29 5.77 -12.02 -18.18
N ARG A 30 6.50 -13.12 -18.35
CA ARG A 30 6.86 -14.09 -17.31
C ARG A 30 8.33 -14.50 -17.43
N VAL A 31 8.88 -15.07 -16.36
CA VAL A 31 10.20 -15.70 -16.39
C VAL A 31 10.04 -17.16 -16.82
N ASP A 32 10.70 -17.55 -17.90
CA ASP A 32 10.80 -18.91 -18.40
C ASP A 32 11.66 -19.79 -17.48
N GLY A 33 11.36 -21.09 -17.50
CA GLY A 33 12.09 -22.10 -16.74
C GLY A 33 11.36 -22.55 -15.46
N LYS A 34 11.91 -23.60 -14.86
CA LYS A 34 11.36 -24.26 -13.67
C LYS A 34 12.25 -24.08 -12.43
N SER A 35 13.17 -23.12 -12.47
CA SER A 35 14.01 -22.82 -11.31
C SER A 35 13.14 -22.27 -10.17
N ARG A 36 13.59 -22.45 -8.93
CA ARG A 36 12.90 -21.91 -7.75
C ARG A 36 12.74 -20.39 -7.85
N GLU A 37 13.74 -19.70 -8.41
CA GLU A 37 13.70 -18.26 -8.64
C GLU A 37 12.63 -17.88 -9.67
N ALA A 38 12.54 -18.57 -10.81
CA ALA A 38 11.51 -18.31 -11.81
C ALA A 38 10.10 -18.50 -11.25
N VAL A 39 9.89 -19.55 -10.46
CA VAL A 39 8.60 -19.81 -9.79
C VAL A 39 8.26 -18.71 -8.79
N ASP A 40 9.20 -18.29 -7.94
CA ASP A 40 8.98 -17.23 -6.95
C ASP A 40 8.71 -15.86 -7.61
N VAL A 41 9.48 -15.48 -8.64
CA VAL A 41 9.26 -14.24 -9.39
C VAL A 41 7.90 -14.24 -10.07
N ASN A 42 7.53 -15.34 -10.73
CA ASN A 42 6.23 -15.48 -11.37
C ASN A 42 5.07 -15.42 -10.37
N ALA A 43 5.19 -16.07 -9.21
CA ALA A 43 4.18 -15.98 -8.15
C ALA A 43 4.02 -14.54 -7.62
N ARG A 44 5.13 -13.78 -7.52
CA ARG A 44 5.07 -12.35 -7.15
C ARG A 44 4.40 -11.50 -8.24
N LEU A 45 4.65 -11.78 -9.51
CA LEU A 45 3.96 -11.13 -10.63
C LEU A 45 2.46 -11.41 -10.61
N ASP A 46 2.06 -12.65 -10.34
CA ASP A 46 0.66 -13.04 -10.22
C ASP A 46 -0.04 -12.31 -9.05
N ASN A 47 0.64 -12.18 -7.90
CA ASN A 47 0.14 -11.38 -6.78
C ASN A 47 0.00 -9.89 -7.13
N LEU A 48 0.94 -9.31 -7.87
CA LEU A 48 0.85 -7.92 -8.33
C LEU A 48 -0.36 -7.72 -9.26
N LEU A 49 -0.59 -8.67 -10.17
CA LEU A 49 -1.73 -8.64 -11.08
C LEU A 49 -3.05 -8.68 -10.30
N LEU A 50 -3.17 -9.58 -9.32
CA LEU A 50 -4.35 -9.69 -8.46
C LEU A 50 -4.60 -8.41 -7.67
N ALA A 51 -3.54 -7.78 -7.13
CA ALA A 51 -3.66 -6.54 -6.38
C ALA A 51 -4.14 -5.35 -7.26
N VAL A 52 -3.64 -5.26 -8.50
CA VAL A 52 -4.12 -4.27 -9.48
C VAL A 52 -5.58 -4.52 -9.85
N GLN A 53 -5.96 -5.79 -10.08
CA GLN A 53 -7.33 -6.16 -10.42
C GLN A 53 -8.32 -5.89 -9.27
N SER A 54 -7.91 -6.18 -8.03
CA SER A 54 -8.69 -5.83 -6.83
C SER A 54 -8.89 -4.32 -6.69
N SER A 55 -7.86 -3.52 -7.01
CA SER A 55 -7.96 -2.06 -7.01
C SER A 55 -8.92 -1.55 -8.09
N TYR A 56 -8.87 -2.12 -9.29
CA TYR A 56 -9.84 -1.84 -10.34
C TYR A 56 -11.27 -2.16 -9.91
N GLN A 57 -11.52 -3.34 -9.33
CA GLN A 57 -12.84 -3.72 -8.84
C GLN A 57 -13.35 -2.80 -7.73
N SER A 58 -12.46 -2.39 -6.82
CA SER A 58 -12.78 -1.46 -5.74
C SER A 58 -13.17 -0.07 -6.26
N LEU A 59 -12.46 0.43 -7.27
CA LEU A 59 -12.78 1.71 -7.91
C LEU A 59 -14.08 1.62 -8.73
N LEU A 60 -14.29 0.50 -9.43
CA LEU A 60 -15.52 0.22 -10.17
C LEU A 60 -16.74 0.20 -9.24
N ALA A 61 -16.62 -0.43 -8.06
CA ALA A 61 -17.69 -0.50 -7.08
C ALA A 61 -18.07 0.86 -6.47
N LYS A 62 -17.15 1.83 -6.45
CA LYS A 62 -17.42 3.21 -5.99
C LYS A 62 -18.28 4.01 -6.99
N GLY A 63 -18.39 3.57 -8.24
CA GLY A 63 -19.27 4.16 -9.26
C GLY A 63 -18.82 5.50 -9.85
N SER A 64 -17.69 6.04 -9.42
CA SER A 64 -17.09 7.26 -10.01
C SER A 64 -16.26 6.95 -11.24
N SER A 65 -16.10 7.91 -12.15
CA SER A 65 -15.12 7.82 -13.23
C SER A 65 -13.70 7.80 -12.67
N PHE A 66 -12.87 6.89 -13.15
CA PHE A 66 -11.46 6.79 -12.79
C PHE A 66 -10.61 6.41 -14.01
N ASP A 67 -9.30 6.64 -13.92
CA ASP A 67 -8.34 6.38 -14.98
C ASP A 67 -7.24 5.37 -14.57
N ALA A 68 -6.25 5.11 -15.43
CA ALA A 68 -5.17 4.18 -15.11
C ALA A 68 -4.27 4.68 -13.96
N THR A 69 -4.18 5.99 -13.76
CA THR A 69 -3.42 6.63 -12.68
C THR A 69 -4.10 6.38 -11.34
N ASP A 70 -5.43 6.51 -11.28
CA ASP A 70 -6.21 6.21 -10.07
C ASP A 70 -6.05 4.75 -9.63
N ILE A 71 -6.06 3.81 -10.59
CA ILE A 71 -5.77 2.39 -10.29
C ILE A 71 -4.37 2.25 -9.72
N LYS A 72 -3.36 2.88 -10.35
CA LYS A 72 -1.97 2.83 -9.89
C LYS A 72 -1.85 3.36 -8.47
N GLU A 73 -2.45 4.50 -8.18
CA GLU A 73 -2.41 5.14 -6.87
C GLU A 73 -3.14 4.31 -5.82
N HIS A 74 -4.29 3.73 -6.14
CA HIS A 74 -5.01 2.84 -5.25
C HIS A 74 -4.21 1.55 -4.95
N PHE A 75 -3.62 0.93 -5.99
CA PHE A 75 -2.85 -0.32 -5.89
C PHE A 75 -1.51 -0.14 -5.17
N GLN A 76 -0.76 0.93 -5.46
CA GLN A 76 0.51 1.19 -4.80
C GLN A 76 0.33 1.59 -3.32
N GLY A 77 -0.92 1.62 -2.86
CA GLY A 77 -1.35 2.23 -1.63
C GLY A 77 -1.44 3.72 -1.89
N SER A 78 -2.65 4.26 -1.82
CA SER A 78 -2.80 5.68 -1.51
C SER A 78 -1.88 5.94 -0.33
N ILE A 79 -1.07 6.98 -0.42
CA ILE A 79 -0.34 7.54 0.73
C ILE A 79 -1.31 7.71 1.94
N GLN A 80 -2.62 7.77 1.69
CA GLN A 80 -3.73 7.77 2.66
C GLN A 80 -4.00 6.47 3.44
N SER A 81 -3.64 5.27 2.96
CA SER A 81 -3.93 4.01 3.72
C SER A 81 -2.78 3.58 4.62
N ARG A 82 -1.62 4.24 4.53
CA ARG A 82 -0.73 4.28 5.69
C ARG A 82 -1.34 5.32 6.60
N THR A 83 -2.12 4.90 7.59
CA THR A 83 -2.35 5.75 8.75
C THR A 83 -0.97 6.25 9.16
N MET A 84 -0.70 7.54 9.00
CA MET A 84 0.60 8.06 9.40
C MET A 84 0.76 7.70 10.87
N LEU A 85 1.98 7.35 11.31
CA LEU A 85 2.23 6.96 12.69
C LEU A 85 1.54 7.93 13.68
N LEU A 86 1.55 9.22 13.34
CA LEU A 86 0.87 10.29 14.06
C LEU A 86 -0.67 10.16 14.10
N GLU A 87 -1.34 9.88 12.98
CA GLU A 87 -2.80 9.70 12.95
C GLU A 87 -3.23 8.48 13.77
N ARG A 88 -2.45 7.39 13.75
CA ARG A 88 -2.73 6.22 14.58
C ARG A 88 -2.53 6.55 16.06
N PHE A 89 -1.50 7.34 16.35
CA PHE A 89 -1.20 7.80 17.70
C PHE A 89 -2.28 8.76 18.22
N ASP A 90 -2.87 9.59 17.35
CA ASP A 90 -4.00 10.45 17.69
C ASP A 90 -5.24 9.63 18.08
N GLY A 91 -5.55 8.56 17.32
CA GLY A 91 -6.60 7.62 17.70
C GLY A 91 -6.36 6.94 19.06
N LEU A 92 -5.12 6.52 19.32
CA LEU A 92 -4.73 5.97 20.63
C LEU A 92 -4.94 6.98 21.77
N ILE A 93 -4.64 8.26 21.56
CA ILE A 93 -4.86 9.30 22.59
C ILE A 93 -6.34 9.45 22.92
N GLU A 94 -7.22 9.43 21.92
CA GLU A 94 -8.67 9.52 22.17
C GLU A 94 -9.20 8.26 22.86
N GLU A 95 -8.75 7.06 22.48
CA GLU A 95 -9.08 5.83 23.21
C GLU A 95 -8.64 5.91 24.68
N MET A 96 -7.41 6.35 24.95
CA MET A 96 -6.87 6.45 26.31
C MET A 96 -7.58 7.52 27.15
N LYS A 97 -8.19 8.53 26.52
CA LYS A 97 -8.93 9.59 27.20
C LYS A 97 -10.24 9.07 27.81
N ASP A 98 -10.93 8.16 27.13
CA ASP A 98 -12.16 7.55 27.64
C ASP A 98 -11.89 6.61 28.83
N HIS A 99 -10.64 6.17 28.98
CA HIS A 99 -10.16 5.31 30.07
C HIS A 99 -9.59 6.08 31.27
N VAL A 100 -9.54 7.42 31.22
CA VAL A 100 -9.06 8.23 32.34
C VAL A 100 -10.03 8.13 33.52
N GLY A 101 -9.49 7.81 34.69
CA GLY A 101 -10.26 7.62 35.92
C GLY A 101 -10.82 6.20 36.09
N VAL A 102 -10.69 5.33 35.09
CA VAL A 102 -10.98 3.88 35.19
C VAL A 102 -9.69 3.13 35.50
N ASP A 103 -8.77 3.09 34.54
CA ASP A 103 -7.49 2.40 34.63
C ASP A 103 -6.31 3.32 34.26
N ILE A 104 -6.58 4.52 33.75
CA ILE A 104 -5.57 5.50 33.35
C ILE A 104 -5.63 6.75 34.22
N LYS A 105 -4.46 7.26 34.60
CA LYS A 105 -4.33 8.55 35.30
C LYS A 105 -4.18 9.69 34.30
N GLU A 106 -4.69 10.87 34.64
CA GLU A 106 -4.57 12.09 33.82
C GLU A 106 -3.11 12.39 33.41
N ASN A 107 -2.17 12.20 34.34
CA ASN A 107 -0.73 12.38 34.07
C ASN A 107 -0.19 11.44 32.99
N SER A 108 -0.74 10.22 32.89
CA SER A 108 -0.36 9.26 31.85
C SER A 108 -0.86 9.72 30.48
N LEU A 109 -2.09 10.27 30.40
CA LEU A 109 -2.61 10.86 29.17
C LEU A 109 -1.78 12.06 28.71
N ALA A 110 -1.33 12.91 29.65
CA ALA A 110 -0.41 14.01 29.35
C ALA A 110 0.92 13.51 28.75
N ALA A 111 1.45 12.39 29.23
CA ALA A 111 2.65 11.78 28.66
C ALA A 111 2.44 11.28 27.23
N TYR A 112 1.28 10.67 26.91
CA TYR A 112 0.96 10.28 25.52
C TYR A 112 0.89 11.50 24.59
N ARG A 113 0.24 12.59 25.01
CA ARG A 113 0.20 13.85 24.24
C ARG A 113 1.59 14.40 23.99
N GLN A 114 2.47 14.38 25.00
CA GLN A 114 3.85 14.83 24.86
C GLN A 114 4.64 13.96 23.87
N THR A 115 4.51 12.64 23.95
CA THR A 115 5.16 11.70 23.03
C THR A 115 4.74 11.93 21.58
N ARG A 116 3.45 12.24 21.33
CA ARG A 116 2.95 12.61 20.01
C ARG A 116 3.62 13.87 19.45
N VAL A 117 3.82 14.89 20.28
CA VAL A 117 4.53 16.12 19.89
C VAL A 117 6.01 15.84 19.59
N GLN A 118 6.67 14.99 20.37
CA GLN A 118 8.06 14.61 20.13
C GLN A 118 8.21 13.79 18.83
N LEU A 119 7.31 12.82 18.61
CA LEU A 119 7.25 12.04 17.38
C LEU A 119 7.06 12.93 16.15
N GLN A 120 6.15 13.91 16.23
CA GLN A 120 5.95 14.86 15.13
C GLN A 120 7.18 15.72 14.86
N ARG A 121 7.98 16.06 15.88
CA ARG A 121 9.21 16.84 15.69
C ARG A 121 10.36 16.02 15.12
N PHE A 122 10.35 14.71 15.33
CA PHE A 122 11.41 13.81 14.91
C PHE A 122 11.29 13.39 13.43
N ILE A 123 10.06 13.25 12.94
CA ILE A 123 9.72 12.85 11.55
C ILE A 123 9.70 14.08 10.65
#